data_AF-Q6FL53-F1
#
_entry.id   AF-Q6FL53-F1
#
_cell.length_a   1.000
_cell.length_b   1.000
_cell.length_c   1.000
_cell.angle_alpha   90.00
_cell.angle_beta   90.00
_cell.angle_gamma   90.00
#
_symmetry.space_group_name_H-M   'P 1'
#
loop_
_entity.id
_entity.type
_entity.pdbx_description
1 polymer ?
#
loop_
_entity_poly.entity_id
_entity_poly.type
_entity_poly.pdbx_seq_one_letter_code
_entity_poly.pdbx_strand_id
1 'polypeptide(L)'
;MASANSLPSILFIAAPNEASKLLQSTYVKGKFNVLYHILEDKDKFMQFLHDHKEDNIAGIYAGYPAFHTIHGLTREIIEHPDFPLDTLKCISVCSRGYNALDLDALEDHGIQLYNYQDDIEEEGISEYIDDFQLGEVGNDVADCALWHVLEGFRKFSYQQKLLRDVGHSIQARQIAANKPHKFAFGHELGMIQAHDGSSVPLYVESPRGKKVLILGFGSIGKRIAFKLQYGLGMEIHYCKRTKDEQLIREHPEWVYHSMDEDLLFPVLKQFDAIVIALPGTPETKGLINEKFLSHCKEHNLILVNLGRGFILDMEYIDELLKQNKIRHLAVDVFPKEPIVDDLLRESHHNTTITPHLGSATRQVFEQSCELALTNIIKCINGEEAKNHCRVL
;
A
#
# COMPACT_ATOMS: atom_id res chain seq x y z
N MET A 1 -21.74 -42.03 -17.43
CA MET A 1 -20.81 -42.68 -16.49
C MET A 1 -20.34 -41.59 -15.57
N ALA A 2 -20.69 -41.65 -14.28
CA ALA A 2 -20.20 -40.68 -13.31
C ALA A 2 -18.68 -40.82 -13.26
N SER A 3 -17.93 -39.80 -13.66
CA SER A 3 -16.49 -39.78 -13.45
C SER A 3 -16.26 -39.90 -11.94
N ALA A 4 -15.29 -40.73 -11.55
CA ALA A 4 -14.85 -40.76 -10.17
C ALA A 4 -14.51 -39.32 -9.77
N ASN A 5 -15.17 -38.77 -8.74
CA ASN A 5 -14.95 -37.41 -8.25
C ASN A 5 -13.44 -37.18 -8.08
N SER A 6 -12.82 -36.48 -9.03
CA SER A 6 -11.46 -36.01 -8.89
C SER A 6 -11.43 -35.06 -7.70
N LEU A 7 -10.38 -35.15 -6.88
CA LEU A 7 -10.19 -34.21 -5.78
C LEU A 7 -10.24 -32.78 -6.35
N PRO A 8 -10.88 -31.83 -5.64
CA PRO A 8 -10.86 -30.43 -6.06
C PRO A 8 -9.42 -29.92 -6.13
N SER A 9 -9.12 -29.13 -7.16
CA SER A 9 -7.81 -28.52 -7.34
C SER A 9 -7.77 -27.10 -6.80
N ILE A 10 -6.66 -26.75 -6.14
CA ILE A 10 -6.28 -25.38 -5.82
C ILE A 10 -5.18 -24.97 -6.79
N LEU A 11 -5.44 -23.95 -7.59
CA LEU A 11 -4.47 -23.39 -8.53
C LEU A 11 -3.71 -22.22 -7.89
N PHE A 12 -2.40 -22.38 -7.74
CA PHE A 12 -1.49 -21.32 -7.34
C PHE A 12 -0.99 -20.57 -8.58
N ILE A 13 -1.38 -19.29 -8.71
CA ILE A 13 -0.93 -18.44 -9.82
C ILE A 13 0.31 -17.60 -9.51
N ALA A 14 0.86 -17.78 -8.30
CA ALA A 14 2.08 -17.18 -7.81
C ALA A 14 2.81 -18.20 -6.92
N ALA A 15 4.09 -17.96 -6.64
CA ALA A 15 4.87 -18.84 -5.77
C ALA A 15 4.20 -18.96 -4.38
N PRO A 16 4.00 -20.18 -3.86
CA PRO A 16 3.45 -20.37 -2.53
C PRO A 16 4.46 -19.94 -1.46
N ASN A 17 3.98 -19.78 -0.22
CA ASN A 17 4.87 -19.88 0.93
C ASN A 17 5.24 -21.36 1.13
N GLU A 18 6.42 -21.78 0.69
CA GLU A 18 6.90 -23.16 0.82
C GLU A 18 6.97 -23.64 2.28
N ALA A 19 7.14 -22.70 3.22
CA ALA A 19 7.15 -22.99 4.66
C ALA A 19 5.75 -23.08 5.26
N SER A 20 4.68 -22.95 4.46
CA SER A 20 3.31 -22.99 4.95
C SER A 20 2.98 -24.31 5.63
N LYS A 21 2.57 -24.25 6.89
CA LYS A 21 2.21 -25.46 7.66
C LYS A 21 0.93 -26.09 7.13
N LEU A 22 -0.03 -25.26 6.71
CA LEU A 22 -1.29 -25.73 6.14
C LEU A 22 -1.07 -26.38 4.77
N LEU A 23 -0.32 -25.74 3.86
CA LEU A 23 -0.01 -26.31 2.54
C LEU A 23 0.74 -27.64 2.66
N GLN A 24 1.66 -27.75 3.62
CA GLN A 24 2.43 -28.96 3.84
C GLN A 24 1.68 -30.05 4.64
N SER A 25 0.50 -29.73 5.18
CA SER A 25 -0.28 -30.63 6.02
C SER A 25 -0.75 -31.88 5.27
N THR A 26 -0.95 -32.96 6.03
CA THR A 26 -1.59 -34.19 5.51
C THR A 26 -3.03 -33.95 5.09
N TYR A 27 -3.69 -32.95 5.67
CA TYR A 27 -5.05 -32.56 5.30
C TYR A 27 -5.11 -32.05 3.86
N VAL A 28 -4.29 -31.05 3.51
CA VAL A 28 -4.29 -30.48 2.15
C VAL A 28 -3.86 -31.55 1.14
N LYS A 29 -2.75 -32.25 1.41
CA LYS A 29 -2.22 -33.31 0.54
C LYS A 29 -3.18 -34.50 0.34
N GLY A 30 -4.09 -34.74 1.27
CA GLY A 30 -5.06 -35.84 1.20
C GLY A 30 -6.42 -35.47 0.59
N LYS A 31 -6.75 -34.17 0.49
CA LYS A 31 -8.08 -33.71 0.08
C LYS A 31 -8.09 -32.83 -1.17
N PHE A 32 -6.95 -32.29 -1.58
CA PHE A 32 -6.86 -31.36 -2.71
C PHE A 32 -5.72 -31.76 -3.64
N ASN A 33 -5.95 -31.57 -4.92
CA ASN A 33 -4.86 -31.47 -5.89
C ASN A 33 -4.30 -30.04 -5.84
N VAL A 34 -2.99 -29.89 -6.02
CA VAL A 34 -2.35 -28.57 -6.03
C VAL A 34 -1.67 -28.38 -7.38
N LEU A 35 -2.10 -27.34 -8.09
CA LEU A 35 -1.58 -26.96 -9.39
C LEU A 35 -0.78 -25.66 -9.26
N TYR A 36 0.27 -25.51 -10.06
CA TYR A 36 1.14 -24.33 -10.04
C TYR A 36 1.28 -23.76 -11.45
N HIS A 37 0.99 -22.47 -11.59
CA HIS A 37 1.22 -21.72 -12.82
C HIS A 37 1.58 -20.27 -12.48
N ILE A 38 2.87 -19.98 -12.35
CA ILE A 38 3.31 -18.60 -12.12
C ILE A 38 2.97 -17.76 -13.35
N LEU A 39 2.16 -16.71 -13.17
CA LEU A 39 1.71 -15.88 -14.29
C LEU A 39 2.89 -15.14 -14.95
N GLU A 40 2.94 -15.23 -16.28
CA GLU A 40 3.90 -14.52 -17.14
C GLU A 40 3.18 -13.66 -18.18
N ASP A 41 2.20 -14.23 -18.87
CA ASP A 41 1.37 -13.55 -19.87
C ASP A 41 -0.03 -14.22 -19.96
N LYS A 42 -0.98 -13.49 -20.55
CA LYS A 42 -2.39 -13.90 -20.65
C LYS A 42 -2.56 -15.17 -21.48
N ASP A 43 -1.85 -15.31 -22.60
CA ASP A 43 -2.06 -16.41 -23.55
C ASP A 43 -1.58 -17.73 -22.94
N LYS A 44 -0.43 -17.73 -22.26
CA LYS A 44 0.06 -18.89 -21.51
C LYS A 44 -0.85 -19.28 -20.36
N PHE A 45 -1.45 -18.30 -19.68
CA PHE A 45 -2.42 -18.58 -18.62
C PHE A 45 -3.67 -19.26 -19.18
N MET A 46 -4.22 -18.76 -20.29
CA MET A 46 -5.39 -19.39 -20.91
C MET A 46 -5.05 -20.78 -21.46
N GLN A 47 -3.87 -20.97 -22.05
CA GLN A 47 -3.41 -22.30 -22.49
C GLN A 47 -3.27 -23.26 -21.31
N PHE A 48 -2.73 -22.80 -20.18
CA PHE A 48 -2.64 -23.63 -18.97
C PHE A 48 -4.03 -24.07 -18.49
N LEU A 49 -5.00 -23.15 -18.43
CA LEU A 49 -6.37 -23.49 -18.05
C LEU A 49 -7.02 -24.46 -19.05
N HIS A 50 -6.74 -24.30 -20.34
CA HIS A 50 -7.18 -25.23 -21.38
C HIS A 50 -6.65 -26.65 -21.14
N ASP A 51 -5.36 -26.78 -20.84
CA ASP A 51 -4.70 -28.06 -20.60
C ASP A 51 -5.20 -28.75 -19.31
N HIS A 52 -5.77 -27.99 -18.38
CA HIS A 52 -6.23 -28.44 -17.05
C HIS A 52 -7.76 -28.37 -16.87
N LYS A 53 -8.54 -28.37 -17.97
CA LYS A 53 -10.02 -28.32 -17.91
C LYS A 53 -10.65 -29.43 -17.08
N GLU A 54 -10.04 -30.61 -17.09
CA GLU A 54 -10.55 -31.80 -16.39
C GLU A 54 -10.05 -31.91 -14.95
N ASP A 55 -9.19 -30.99 -14.50
CA ASP A 55 -8.57 -31.05 -13.16
C ASP A 55 -9.44 -30.44 -12.05
N ASN A 56 -10.66 -30.00 -12.34
CA ASN A 56 -11.63 -29.54 -11.33
C ASN A 56 -11.08 -28.41 -10.45
N ILE A 57 -10.63 -27.30 -11.07
CA ILE A 57 -10.08 -26.13 -10.39
C ILE A 57 -11.18 -25.44 -9.58
N ALA A 58 -11.20 -25.68 -8.28
CA ALA A 58 -12.24 -25.21 -7.37
C ALA A 58 -11.86 -23.91 -6.64
N GLY A 59 -10.57 -23.58 -6.57
CA GLY A 59 -10.08 -22.34 -5.98
C GLY A 59 -8.79 -21.85 -6.61
N ILE A 60 -8.64 -20.52 -6.71
CA ILE A 60 -7.39 -19.88 -7.17
C ILE A 60 -6.74 -19.14 -6.00
N TYR A 61 -5.51 -19.54 -5.68
CA TYR A 61 -4.61 -18.83 -4.79
C TYR A 61 -3.82 -17.78 -5.58
N ALA A 62 -4.09 -16.51 -5.29
CA ALA A 62 -3.53 -15.35 -5.98
C ALA A 62 -2.57 -14.56 -5.06
N GLY A 63 -1.42 -15.16 -4.74
CA GLY A 63 -0.32 -14.47 -4.07
C GLY A 63 0.23 -13.31 -4.91
N TYR A 64 0.89 -12.33 -4.29
CA TYR A 64 1.46 -11.17 -5.01
C TYR A 64 2.46 -11.61 -6.10
N PRO A 65 2.42 -11.05 -7.33
CA PRO A 65 1.65 -9.86 -7.77
C PRO A 65 0.22 -10.16 -8.26
N ALA A 66 -0.34 -11.33 -7.94
CA ALA A 66 -1.66 -11.78 -8.35
C ALA A 66 -1.82 -11.63 -9.88
N PHE A 67 -2.94 -11.06 -10.35
CA PHE A 67 -3.22 -10.89 -11.77
C PHE A 67 -2.58 -9.64 -12.40
N HIS A 68 -1.79 -8.84 -11.64
CA HIS A 68 -1.18 -7.63 -12.19
C HIS A 68 -0.26 -7.91 -13.38
N THR A 69 0.41 -9.07 -13.42
CA THR A 69 1.28 -9.48 -14.53
C THR A 69 0.55 -9.55 -15.87
N ILE A 70 -0.75 -9.87 -15.85
CA ILE A 70 -1.58 -9.97 -17.06
C ILE A 70 -2.54 -8.79 -17.21
N HIS A 71 -2.23 -7.65 -16.56
CA HIS A 71 -3.04 -6.44 -16.53
C HIS A 71 -4.40 -6.57 -15.82
N GLY A 72 -4.52 -7.52 -14.91
CA GLY A 72 -5.71 -7.77 -14.10
C GLY A 72 -6.56 -8.94 -14.58
N LEU A 73 -7.49 -9.37 -13.72
CA LEU A 73 -8.49 -10.37 -14.03
C LEU A 73 -9.75 -9.65 -14.53
N THR A 74 -9.78 -9.37 -15.83
CA THR A 74 -10.87 -8.66 -16.50
C THR A 74 -12.05 -9.59 -16.78
N ARG A 75 -13.24 -9.03 -17.02
CA ARG A 75 -14.39 -9.78 -17.53
C ARG A 75 -14.06 -10.64 -18.76
N GLU A 76 -13.24 -10.12 -19.68
CA GLU A 76 -12.81 -10.85 -20.88
C GLU A 76 -12.06 -12.16 -20.53
N ILE A 77 -11.25 -12.14 -19.47
CA ILE A 77 -10.53 -13.34 -19.00
C ILE A 77 -11.49 -14.28 -18.27
N ILE A 78 -12.35 -13.74 -17.40
CA ILE A 78 -13.33 -14.52 -16.61
C ILE A 78 -14.32 -15.24 -17.52
N GLU A 79 -14.82 -14.57 -18.56
CA GLU A 79 -15.80 -15.11 -19.51
C GLU A 79 -15.17 -15.93 -20.64
N HIS A 80 -13.85 -16.15 -20.62
CA HIS A 80 -13.18 -16.95 -21.64
C HIS A 80 -13.62 -18.43 -21.59
N PRO A 81 -13.81 -19.14 -22.73
CA PRO A 81 -14.24 -20.55 -22.75
C PRO A 81 -13.33 -21.57 -22.04
N ASP A 82 -12.12 -21.16 -21.68
CA ASP A 82 -11.15 -21.99 -20.95
C ASP A 82 -11.09 -21.63 -19.46
N PHE A 83 -11.72 -20.53 -19.04
CA PHE A 83 -11.79 -20.18 -17.63
C PHE A 83 -12.71 -21.16 -16.89
N PRO A 84 -12.33 -21.65 -15.69
CA PRO A 84 -13.00 -22.78 -15.04
C PRO A 84 -14.32 -22.41 -14.34
N LEU A 85 -15.21 -21.67 -15.02
CA LEU A 85 -16.47 -21.16 -14.46
C LEU A 85 -17.37 -22.26 -13.87
N ASP A 86 -17.34 -23.48 -14.42
CA ASP A 86 -18.19 -24.59 -13.96
C ASP A 86 -17.73 -25.19 -12.62
N THR A 87 -16.48 -24.97 -12.23
CA THR A 87 -15.87 -25.63 -11.04
C THR A 87 -15.33 -24.63 -10.03
N LEU A 88 -14.90 -23.44 -10.47
CA LEU A 88 -14.29 -22.42 -9.63
C LEU A 88 -15.31 -21.81 -8.66
N LYS A 89 -15.05 -21.95 -7.37
CA LYS A 89 -15.89 -21.38 -6.31
C LYS A 89 -15.35 -20.07 -5.77
N CYS A 90 -14.02 -19.90 -5.75
CA CYS A 90 -13.42 -18.72 -5.17
C CYS A 90 -12.02 -18.39 -5.68
N ILE A 91 -11.65 -17.13 -5.45
CA ILE A 91 -10.31 -16.60 -5.62
C ILE A 91 -9.92 -15.95 -4.30
N SER A 92 -8.73 -16.23 -3.79
CA SER A 92 -8.18 -15.52 -2.63
C SER A 92 -6.89 -14.80 -2.99
N VAL A 93 -6.87 -13.48 -2.79
CA VAL A 93 -5.65 -12.67 -2.91
C VAL A 93 -4.97 -12.52 -1.54
N CYS A 94 -3.64 -12.52 -1.52
CA CYS A 94 -2.87 -12.33 -0.28
C CYS A 94 -2.69 -10.85 0.10
N SER A 95 -3.24 -9.92 -0.67
CA SER A 95 -3.13 -8.49 -0.43
C SER A 95 -4.48 -7.90 0.03
N ARG A 96 -4.43 -6.67 0.58
CA ARG A 96 -5.66 -5.92 0.88
C ARG A 96 -6.37 -5.41 -0.38
N GLY A 97 -5.59 -5.07 -1.40
CA GLY A 97 -6.06 -4.43 -2.62
C GLY A 97 -6.47 -5.43 -3.69
N TYR A 98 -7.58 -5.16 -4.34
CA TYR A 98 -8.16 -5.99 -5.40
C TYR A 98 -8.55 -5.15 -6.64
N ASN A 99 -7.94 -3.97 -6.82
CA ASN A 99 -8.29 -3.02 -7.88
C ASN A 99 -8.13 -3.58 -9.31
N ALA A 100 -7.38 -4.67 -9.47
CA ALA A 100 -7.14 -5.31 -10.76
C ALA A 100 -8.14 -6.45 -11.06
N LEU A 101 -9.18 -6.65 -10.25
CA LEU A 101 -10.17 -7.72 -10.42
C LEU A 101 -11.53 -7.11 -10.78
N ASP A 102 -12.17 -7.66 -11.81
CA ASP A 102 -13.53 -7.30 -12.22
C ASP A 102 -14.55 -7.96 -11.28
N LEU A 103 -15.00 -7.20 -10.27
CA LEU A 103 -15.87 -7.72 -9.22
C LEU A 103 -17.26 -8.09 -9.74
N ASP A 104 -17.79 -7.32 -10.69
CA ASP A 104 -19.12 -7.56 -11.26
C ASP A 104 -19.11 -8.88 -12.05
N ALA A 105 -18.05 -9.16 -12.81
CA ALA A 105 -17.90 -10.44 -13.50
C ALA A 105 -17.76 -11.63 -12.55
N LEU A 106 -17.04 -11.48 -11.44
CA LEU A 106 -16.96 -12.54 -10.41
C LEU A 106 -18.33 -12.79 -9.78
N GLU A 107 -19.10 -11.73 -9.47
CA GLU A 107 -20.44 -11.80 -8.90
C GLU A 107 -21.44 -12.47 -9.87
N ASP A 108 -21.43 -12.08 -11.14
CA ASP A 108 -22.29 -12.66 -12.19
C ASP A 108 -22.11 -14.19 -12.33
N HIS A 109 -20.93 -14.69 -11.99
CA HIS A 109 -20.58 -16.11 -12.04
C HIS A 109 -20.54 -16.79 -10.67
N GLY A 110 -20.96 -16.12 -9.60
CA GLY A 110 -21.01 -16.70 -8.25
C GLY A 110 -19.64 -17.06 -7.65
N ILE A 111 -18.57 -16.44 -8.13
CA ILE A 111 -17.20 -16.70 -7.67
C ILE A 111 -16.89 -15.79 -6.48
N GLN A 112 -16.55 -16.39 -5.34
CA GLN A 112 -16.23 -15.63 -4.13
C GLN A 112 -14.83 -15.03 -4.16
N LEU A 113 -14.71 -13.74 -3.80
CA LEU A 113 -13.42 -13.07 -3.64
C LEU A 113 -13.08 -12.86 -2.17
N TYR A 114 -11.96 -13.44 -1.76
CA TYR A 114 -11.33 -13.20 -0.47
C TYR A 114 -10.10 -12.32 -0.61
N ASN A 115 -9.90 -11.40 0.33
CA ASN A 115 -8.72 -10.57 0.42
C ASN A 115 -8.19 -10.58 1.87
N TYR A 116 -6.94 -10.15 2.04
CA TYR A 116 -6.38 -10.05 3.38
C TYR A 116 -7.02 -8.88 4.15
N GLN A 117 -7.53 -9.17 5.35
CA GLN A 117 -8.02 -8.16 6.31
C GLN A 117 -7.28 -8.35 7.63
N ASP A 118 -6.81 -7.25 8.21
CA ASP A 118 -5.90 -7.29 9.36
C ASP A 118 -6.65 -7.32 10.71
N ASP A 119 -7.94 -7.07 10.71
CA ASP A 119 -8.80 -6.89 11.87
C ASP A 119 -9.67 -8.11 12.19
N ILE A 120 -9.52 -9.20 11.44
CA ILE A 120 -10.35 -10.39 11.60
C ILE A 120 -9.48 -11.64 11.75
N GLU A 121 -9.62 -12.31 12.89
CA GLU A 121 -9.08 -13.65 13.10
C GLU A 121 -10.06 -14.70 12.53
N GLU A 122 -9.60 -15.39 11.49
CA GLU A 122 -10.29 -16.55 10.95
C GLU A 122 -10.10 -17.76 11.88
N GLU A 123 -11.19 -18.45 12.22
CA GLU A 123 -11.11 -19.53 13.22
C GLU A 123 -10.20 -20.67 12.74
N GLY A 124 -9.26 -21.08 13.59
CA GLY A 124 -8.28 -22.15 13.33
C GLY A 124 -7.02 -21.71 12.58
N ILE A 125 -6.92 -20.46 12.11
CA ILE A 125 -5.75 -20.01 11.35
C ILE A 125 -4.48 -19.91 12.22
N SER A 126 -4.64 -19.47 13.47
CA SER A 126 -3.56 -19.29 14.43
C SER A 126 -2.88 -20.62 14.82
N GLU A 127 -3.50 -21.77 14.52
CA GLU A 127 -2.85 -23.09 14.70
C GLU A 127 -1.72 -23.33 13.70
N TYR A 128 -1.74 -22.65 12.54
CA TYR A 128 -0.76 -22.81 11.46
C TYR A 128 0.28 -21.69 11.43
N ILE A 129 0.14 -20.67 12.28
CA ILE A 129 1.00 -19.48 12.34
C ILE A 129 1.52 -19.33 13.77
N ASP A 130 2.85 -19.42 13.96
CA ASP A 130 3.45 -19.41 15.30
C ASP A 130 3.23 -18.07 16.04
N ASP A 131 3.29 -16.94 15.32
CA ASP A 131 3.22 -15.59 15.89
C ASP A 131 2.11 -14.75 15.23
N PHE A 132 0.87 -15.27 15.18
CA PHE A 132 -0.25 -14.51 14.60
C PHE A 132 -0.55 -13.24 15.41
N GLN A 133 -0.66 -12.10 14.72
CA GLN A 133 -0.96 -10.79 15.29
C GLN A 133 -2.06 -10.07 14.48
N LEU A 134 -3.10 -9.63 15.19
CA LEU A 134 -4.12 -8.77 14.62
C LEU A 134 -3.58 -7.36 14.36
N GLY A 135 -3.87 -6.83 13.19
CA GLY A 135 -3.49 -5.49 12.77
C GLY A 135 -2.06 -5.37 12.26
N GLU A 136 -1.39 -6.48 11.93
CA GLU A 136 0.03 -6.49 11.53
C GLU A 136 0.28 -5.64 10.27
N VAL A 137 -0.56 -5.77 9.24
CA VAL A 137 -0.45 -4.92 8.04
C VAL A 137 -0.60 -3.43 8.38
N GLY A 138 -1.63 -3.09 9.17
CA GLY A 138 -1.81 -1.73 9.66
C GLY A 138 -0.62 -1.20 10.45
N ASN A 139 0.02 -2.07 11.24
CA ASN A 139 1.22 -1.74 11.98
C ASN A 139 2.39 -1.46 11.04
N ASP A 140 2.70 -2.36 10.13
CA ASP A 140 3.92 -2.28 9.30
C ASP A 140 3.86 -1.14 8.29
N VAL A 141 2.68 -0.91 7.68
CA VAL A 141 2.46 0.26 6.82
C VAL A 141 2.65 1.56 7.62
N ALA A 142 2.26 1.56 8.90
CA ALA A 142 2.49 2.70 9.76
C ALA A 142 3.96 2.89 10.16
N ASP A 143 4.79 1.85 10.17
CA ASP A 143 6.26 2.00 10.32
C ASP A 143 6.87 2.68 9.10
N CYS A 144 6.43 2.30 7.89
CA CYS A 144 6.81 3.01 6.67
C CYS A 144 6.39 4.48 6.72
N ALA A 145 5.16 4.78 7.15
CA ALA A 145 4.69 6.16 7.32
C ALA A 145 5.55 6.96 8.31
N LEU A 146 5.84 6.37 9.46
CA LEU A 146 6.70 6.95 10.50
C LEU A 146 8.08 7.30 9.92
N TRP A 147 8.69 6.35 9.20
CA TRP A 147 10.00 6.55 8.57
C TRP A 147 9.97 7.65 7.51
N HIS A 148 8.98 7.63 6.59
CA HIS A 148 8.86 8.63 5.53
C HIS A 148 8.61 10.05 6.07
N VAL A 149 7.78 10.20 7.10
CA VAL A 149 7.58 11.50 7.76
C VAL A 149 8.89 11.96 8.38
N LEU A 150 9.58 11.08 9.11
CA LEU A 150 10.88 11.40 9.71
C LEU A 150 11.92 11.77 8.65
N GLU A 151 11.94 11.09 7.51
CA GLU A 151 12.82 11.38 6.37
C GLU A 151 12.54 12.76 5.78
N GLY A 152 11.27 13.18 5.65
CA GLY A 152 10.94 14.53 5.18
C GLY A 152 11.40 15.64 6.11
N PHE A 153 11.43 15.39 7.41
CA PHE A 153 11.95 16.34 8.39
C PHE A 153 13.49 16.34 8.46
N ARG A 154 14.13 15.16 8.34
CA ARG A 154 15.53 14.95 8.70
C ARG A 154 16.49 14.73 7.52
N LYS A 155 15.98 14.36 6.35
CA LYS A 155 16.74 14.12 5.11
C LYS A 155 17.86 13.10 5.28
N PHE A 156 17.61 11.99 6.00
CA PHE A 156 18.66 11.02 6.28
C PHE A 156 19.17 10.34 5.02
N SER A 157 18.29 9.92 4.11
CA SER A 157 18.65 9.26 2.85
C SER A 157 19.56 10.15 2.00
N TYR A 158 19.19 11.41 1.83
CA TYR A 158 20.00 12.39 1.10
C TYR A 158 21.38 12.58 1.74
N GLN A 159 21.44 12.79 3.05
CA GLN A 159 22.71 12.98 3.75
C GLN A 159 23.58 11.71 3.76
N GLN A 160 22.97 10.53 3.86
CA GLN A 160 23.66 9.24 3.75
C GLN A 160 24.27 9.08 2.37
N LYS A 161 23.53 9.40 1.30
CA LYS A 161 24.05 9.38 -0.07
C LYS A 161 25.28 10.26 -0.20
N LEU A 162 25.18 11.53 0.21
CA LEU A 162 26.31 12.46 0.16
C LEU A 162 27.53 11.95 0.94
N LEU A 163 27.31 11.39 2.13
CA LEU A 163 28.39 10.83 2.94
C LEU A 163 29.06 9.63 2.24
N ARG A 164 28.29 8.76 1.59
CA ARG A 164 28.83 7.63 0.82
C ARG A 164 29.61 8.08 -0.40
N ASP A 165 29.13 9.11 -1.09
CA ASP A 165 29.78 9.63 -2.30
C ASP A 165 31.13 10.28 -1.98
N VAL A 166 31.23 11.02 -0.88
CA VAL A 166 32.44 11.83 -0.58
C VAL A 166 33.34 11.23 0.51
N GLY A 167 32.85 10.28 1.30
CA GLY A 167 33.63 9.64 2.37
C GLY A 167 34.06 10.58 3.51
N HIS A 168 33.53 11.80 3.58
CA HIS A 168 33.98 12.83 4.51
C HIS A 168 32.80 13.63 5.12
N SER A 169 32.57 13.47 6.42
CA SER A 169 31.37 13.99 7.11
C SER A 169 31.20 15.51 7.03
N ILE A 170 32.28 16.29 7.14
CA ILE A 170 32.20 17.76 7.00
C ILE A 170 31.92 18.17 5.55
N GLN A 171 32.52 17.51 4.56
CA GLN A 171 32.29 17.80 3.15
C GLN A 171 30.86 17.44 2.73
N ALA A 172 30.31 16.33 3.23
CA ALA A 172 28.90 15.99 3.00
C ALA A 172 27.95 17.09 3.50
N ARG A 173 28.22 17.68 4.68
CA ARG A 173 27.45 18.82 5.22
C ARG A 173 27.61 20.08 4.36
N GLN A 174 28.82 20.35 3.88
CA GLN A 174 29.10 21.48 2.97
C GLN A 174 28.29 21.37 1.69
N ILE A 175 28.22 20.18 1.11
CA ILE A 175 27.45 19.91 -0.11
C ILE A 175 25.94 20.05 0.19
N ALA A 176 25.46 19.44 1.26
CA ALA A 176 24.04 19.52 1.66
C ALA A 176 23.58 20.97 1.88
N ALA A 177 24.42 21.80 2.52
CA ALA A 177 24.16 23.20 2.78
C ALA A 177 24.43 24.13 1.58
N ASN A 178 24.93 23.59 0.46
CA ASN A 178 25.41 24.37 -0.69
C ASN A 178 26.47 25.44 -0.32
N LYS A 179 27.43 25.06 0.54
CA LYS A 179 28.50 25.91 1.09
C LYS A 179 29.89 25.30 0.83
N PRO A 180 30.38 25.28 -0.42
CA PRO A 180 31.68 24.70 -0.74
C PRO A 180 32.81 25.43 0.02
N HIS A 181 33.72 24.64 0.61
CA HIS A 181 34.89 25.13 1.36
C HIS A 181 34.59 26.03 2.57
N LYS A 182 33.35 26.06 3.07
CA LYS A 182 32.96 26.82 4.26
C LYS A 182 32.44 25.89 5.35
N PHE A 183 32.45 26.33 6.61
CA PHE A 183 31.81 25.54 7.65
C PHE A 183 30.28 25.50 7.43
N ALA A 184 29.67 24.34 7.67
CA ALA A 184 28.23 24.14 7.63
C ALA A 184 27.80 23.27 8.83
N PHE A 185 26.77 23.72 9.55
CA PHE A 185 26.17 22.90 10.59
C PHE A 185 25.35 21.76 9.97
N GLY A 186 25.22 20.65 10.69
CA GLY A 186 24.47 19.49 10.18
C GLY A 186 22.96 19.71 10.01
N HIS A 187 22.43 20.84 10.48
CA HIS A 187 21.02 21.19 10.27
C HIS A 187 20.79 22.05 9.02
N GLU A 188 21.85 22.59 8.42
CA GLU A 188 21.75 23.47 7.26
C GLU A 188 21.62 22.64 5.99
N LEU A 189 20.62 23.00 5.18
CA LEU A 189 20.45 22.52 3.81
C LEU A 189 20.58 23.73 2.86
N GLY A 190 20.42 23.48 1.56
CA GLY A 190 20.39 24.52 0.54
C GLY A 190 19.16 25.43 0.63
N MET A 191 18.77 25.99 -0.51
CA MET A 191 17.60 26.86 -0.61
C MET A 191 16.40 26.06 -1.16
N ILE A 192 15.19 26.47 -0.78
CA ILE A 192 13.92 26.01 -1.37
C ILE A 192 13.17 27.23 -1.91
N GLN A 193 12.41 27.06 -3.00
CA GLN A 193 11.57 28.13 -3.55
C GLN A 193 10.22 28.16 -2.83
N ALA A 194 9.76 29.33 -2.41
CA ALA A 194 8.39 29.54 -1.97
C ALA A 194 7.46 29.78 -3.17
N HIS A 195 6.15 29.74 -2.95
CA HIS A 195 5.16 29.92 -4.02
C HIS A 195 5.22 31.33 -4.63
N ASP A 196 5.55 32.35 -3.84
CA ASP A 196 5.76 33.73 -4.27
C ASP A 196 7.05 33.96 -5.10
N GLY A 197 7.84 32.89 -5.31
CA GLY A 197 9.10 32.92 -6.05
C GLY A 197 10.31 33.37 -5.23
N SER A 198 10.14 33.64 -3.93
CA SER A 198 11.27 33.90 -3.04
C SER A 198 12.05 32.62 -2.73
N SER A 199 13.37 32.75 -2.54
CA SER A 199 14.23 31.65 -2.10
C SER A 199 14.43 31.71 -0.60
N VAL A 200 14.06 30.65 0.12
CA VAL A 200 14.16 30.57 1.58
C VAL A 200 15.16 29.49 2.02
N PRO A 201 15.95 29.71 3.08
CA PRO A 201 16.85 28.69 3.61
C PRO A 201 16.08 27.46 4.09
N LEU A 202 16.55 26.26 3.72
CA LEU A 202 15.99 25.01 4.18
C LEU A 202 16.84 24.46 5.34
N TYR A 203 16.17 23.98 6.39
CA TYR A 203 16.82 23.32 7.52
C TYR A 203 16.18 21.97 7.77
N VAL A 204 16.97 21.02 8.29
CA VAL A 204 16.38 19.83 8.92
C VAL A 204 15.69 20.28 10.21
N GLU A 205 14.53 19.70 10.49
CA GLU A 205 13.71 20.10 11.63
C GLU A 205 13.32 18.90 12.48
N SER A 206 12.95 19.14 13.74
CA SER A 206 12.30 18.13 14.57
C SER A 206 10.82 18.02 14.20
N PRO A 207 10.26 16.80 14.09
CA PRO A 207 8.82 16.62 13.90
C PRO A 207 8.00 16.94 15.17
N ARG A 208 8.62 17.01 16.35
CA ARG A 208 7.90 17.24 17.63
C ARG A 208 7.14 18.57 17.61
N GLY A 209 5.84 18.52 17.93
CA GLY A 209 4.93 19.66 17.93
C GLY A 209 4.51 20.15 16.54
N LYS A 210 4.90 19.44 15.48
CA LYS A 210 4.46 19.73 14.10
C LYS A 210 3.11 19.07 13.85
N LYS A 211 2.33 19.64 12.93
CA LYS A 211 0.99 19.16 12.60
C LYS A 211 1.01 18.23 11.40
N VAL A 212 0.37 17.08 11.52
CA VAL A 212 0.18 16.13 10.41
C VAL A 212 -1.30 15.96 10.10
N LEU A 213 -1.65 16.00 8.81
CA LEU A 213 -2.96 15.59 8.32
C LEU A 213 -2.89 14.17 7.74
N ILE A 214 -3.69 13.25 8.27
CA ILE A 214 -3.82 11.89 7.77
C ILE A 214 -5.09 11.78 6.93
N LEU A 215 -4.94 11.58 5.63
CA LEU A 215 -6.04 11.32 4.70
C LEU A 215 -6.30 9.81 4.64
N GLY A 216 -7.47 9.37 5.11
CA GLY A 216 -7.84 7.96 5.20
C GLY A 216 -7.62 7.39 6.61
N PHE A 217 -8.64 7.54 7.46
CA PHE A 217 -8.57 7.13 8.87
C PHE A 217 -9.22 5.77 9.17
N GLY A 218 -8.78 4.75 8.43
CA GLY A 218 -9.10 3.32 8.66
C GLY A 218 -8.14 2.66 9.67
N SER A 219 -7.99 1.32 9.60
CA SER A 219 -7.07 0.60 10.51
C SER A 219 -5.61 1.10 10.39
N ILE A 220 -5.11 1.28 9.16
CA ILE A 220 -3.78 1.85 8.86
C ILE A 220 -3.68 3.29 9.39
N GLY A 221 -4.62 4.17 9.04
CA GLY A 221 -4.57 5.58 9.44
C GLY A 221 -4.54 5.80 10.95
N LYS A 222 -5.27 4.98 11.72
CA LYS A 222 -5.21 4.98 13.19
C LYS A 222 -3.83 4.58 13.69
N ARG A 223 -3.22 3.52 13.15
CA ARG A 223 -1.85 3.10 13.52
C ARG A 223 -0.80 4.16 13.17
N ILE A 224 -0.95 4.84 12.03
CA ILE A 224 -0.12 6.00 11.66
C ILE A 224 -0.23 7.10 12.71
N ALA A 225 -1.46 7.48 13.10
CA ALA A 225 -1.68 8.49 14.13
C ALA A 225 -0.99 8.12 15.45
N PHE A 226 -1.16 6.88 15.93
CA PHE A 226 -0.48 6.39 17.13
C PHE A 226 1.05 6.54 17.03
N LYS A 227 1.67 6.07 15.93
CA LYS A 227 3.12 6.11 15.78
C LYS A 227 3.66 7.54 15.66
N LEU A 228 2.98 8.42 14.91
CA LEU A 228 3.41 9.81 14.76
C LEU A 228 3.22 10.62 16.06
N GLN A 229 2.13 10.41 16.79
CA GLN A 229 1.88 11.11 18.05
C GLN A 229 2.84 10.64 19.14
N TYR A 230 2.89 9.35 19.44
CA TYR A 230 3.66 8.84 20.57
C TYR A 230 5.14 8.63 20.24
N GLY A 231 5.46 8.33 18.98
CA GLY A 231 6.84 8.15 18.53
C GLY A 231 7.55 9.47 18.21
N LEU A 232 6.87 10.40 17.51
CA LEU A 232 7.48 11.68 17.08
C LEU A 232 6.97 12.91 17.85
N GLY A 233 5.89 12.81 18.62
CA GLY A 233 5.30 13.95 19.33
C GLY A 233 4.55 14.90 18.42
N MET A 234 3.97 14.42 17.31
CA MET A 234 3.22 15.25 16.37
C MET A 234 1.76 15.48 16.81
N GLU A 235 1.19 16.60 16.37
CA GLU A 235 -0.23 16.92 16.53
C GLU A 235 -1.03 16.25 15.40
N ILE A 236 -1.98 15.39 15.77
CA ILE A 236 -2.72 14.57 14.81
C ILE A 236 -3.99 15.28 14.35
N HIS A 237 -4.09 15.46 13.04
CA HIS A 237 -5.30 15.81 12.34
C HIS A 237 -5.64 14.71 11.34
N TYR A 238 -6.92 14.46 11.10
CA TYR A 238 -7.31 13.39 10.21
C TYR A 238 -8.60 13.65 9.44
N CYS A 239 -8.73 12.98 8.30
CA CYS A 239 -9.96 12.93 7.53
C CYS A 239 -10.50 11.51 7.45
N LYS A 240 -11.82 11.38 7.65
CA LYS A 240 -12.58 10.14 7.49
C LYS A 240 -13.90 10.47 6.80
N ARG A 241 -14.33 9.60 5.88
CA ARG A 241 -15.59 9.76 5.13
C ARG A 241 -16.79 10.00 6.06
N THR A 242 -16.86 9.22 7.13
CA THR A 242 -17.89 9.36 8.17
C THR A 242 -17.23 9.75 9.47
N LYS A 243 -17.67 10.86 10.07
CA LYS A 243 -17.23 11.29 11.40
C LYS A 243 -17.49 10.18 12.42
N ASP A 244 -16.48 9.89 13.24
CA ASP A 244 -16.51 8.80 14.22
C ASP A 244 -16.56 9.40 15.63
N GLU A 245 -17.77 9.55 16.17
CA GLU A 245 -17.97 10.19 17.47
C GLU A 245 -17.36 9.38 18.63
N GLN A 246 -17.22 8.06 18.47
CA GLN A 246 -16.56 7.22 19.46
C GLN A 246 -15.06 7.50 19.48
N LEU A 247 -14.43 7.48 18.30
CA LEU A 247 -13.01 7.79 18.16
C LEU A 247 -12.66 9.17 18.75
N ILE A 248 -13.50 10.18 18.54
CA ILE A 248 -13.29 11.52 19.10
C ILE A 248 -13.35 11.52 20.63
N ARG A 249 -14.21 10.69 21.24
CA ARG A 249 -14.24 10.55 22.71
C ARG A 249 -13.03 9.81 23.26
N GLU A 250 -12.55 8.80 22.54
CA GLU A 250 -11.39 7.99 22.94
C GLU A 250 -10.07 8.75 22.77
N HIS A 251 -9.98 9.59 21.72
CA HIS A 251 -8.81 10.38 21.37
C HIS A 251 -9.19 11.86 21.15
N PRO A 252 -9.55 12.60 22.22
CA PRO A 252 -9.99 13.99 22.12
C PRO A 252 -8.93 14.94 21.57
N GLU A 253 -7.66 14.55 21.59
CA GLU A 253 -6.54 15.28 21.02
C GLU A 253 -6.37 15.08 19.50
N TRP A 254 -7.06 14.10 18.90
CA TRP A 254 -7.07 13.90 17.45
C TRP A 254 -8.18 14.73 16.81
N VAL A 255 -7.79 15.65 15.94
CA VAL A 255 -8.73 16.62 15.36
C VAL A 255 -9.25 16.11 14.01
N TYR A 256 -10.56 15.87 13.97
CA TYR A 256 -11.28 15.51 12.74
C TYR A 256 -11.44 16.72 11.80
N HIS A 257 -11.25 16.48 10.51
CA HIS A 257 -11.64 17.38 9.42
C HIS A 257 -12.53 16.65 8.41
N SER A 258 -13.48 17.39 7.83
CA SER A 258 -14.27 16.90 6.69
C SER A 258 -13.38 16.80 5.44
N MET A 259 -13.73 15.88 4.53
CA MET A 259 -13.14 15.81 3.18
C MET A 259 -13.76 16.83 2.22
N ASP A 260 -14.81 17.54 2.64
CA ASP A 260 -15.41 18.64 1.88
C ASP A 260 -14.36 19.75 1.66
N GLU A 261 -14.13 20.12 0.40
CA GLU A 261 -13.11 21.09 0.01
C GLU A 261 -13.32 22.46 0.67
N ASP A 262 -14.57 22.92 0.78
CA ASP A 262 -14.89 24.24 1.37
C ASP A 262 -14.55 24.29 2.87
N LEU A 263 -14.51 23.12 3.52
CA LEU A 263 -14.15 22.98 4.93
C LEU A 263 -12.66 22.65 5.12
N LEU A 264 -12.08 21.84 4.22
CA LEU A 264 -10.72 21.34 4.34
C LEU A 264 -9.68 22.36 3.86
N PHE A 265 -9.90 22.99 2.70
CA PHE A 265 -8.90 23.83 2.05
C PHE A 265 -8.48 25.04 2.91
N PRO A 266 -9.38 25.74 3.62
CA PRO A 266 -8.99 26.85 4.49
C PRO A 266 -7.99 26.48 5.59
N VAL A 267 -7.93 25.19 5.97
CA VAL A 267 -7.08 24.71 7.05
C VAL A 267 -5.79 24.03 6.58
N LEU A 268 -5.64 23.74 5.27
CA LEU A 268 -4.50 22.96 4.75
C LEU A 268 -3.13 23.60 5.01
N LYS A 269 -3.05 24.94 4.97
CA LYS A 269 -1.80 25.69 5.21
C LYS A 269 -1.14 25.46 6.57
N GLN A 270 -1.87 24.92 7.56
CA GLN A 270 -1.33 24.70 8.90
C GLN A 270 -0.45 23.44 8.98
N PHE A 271 -0.66 22.46 8.09
CA PHE A 271 -0.03 21.15 8.18
C PHE A 271 1.42 21.18 7.67
N ASP A 272 2.33 20.58 8.43
CA ASP A 272 3.72 20.39 8.06
C ASP A 272 3.90 19.09 7.25
N ALA A 273 3.05 18.10 7.50
CA ALA A 273 3.02 16.85 6.76
C ALA A 273 1.59 16.45 6.39
N ILE A 274 1.43 15.82 5.23
CA ILE A 274 0.20 15.17 4.80
C ILE A 274 0.53 13.72 4.48
N VAL A 275 -0.13 12.78 5.14
CA VAL A 275 0.04 11.34 4.95
C VAL A 275 -1.21 10.75 4.33
N ILE A 276 -1.06 10.11 3.17
CA ILE A 276 -2.15 9.56 2.38
C ILE A 276 -2.19 8.05 2.56
N ALA A 277 -3.24 7.58 3.19
CA ALA A 277 -3.60 6.17 3.40
C ALA A 277 -5.02 5.87 2.86
N LEU A 278 -5.43 6.62 1.83
CA LEU A 278 -6.73 6.47 1.19
C LEU A 278 -6.76 5.22 0.30
N PRO A 279 -7.92 4.53 0.21
CA PRO A 279 -8.11 3.48 -0.78
C PRO A 279 -8.07 4.08 -2.19
N GLY A 280 -7.64 3.27 -3.17
CA GLY A 280 -7.74 3.65 -4.58
C GLY A 280 -9.15 3.41 -5.10
N THR A 281 -9.89 4.47 -5.37
CA THR A 281 -11.23 4.45 -5.95
C THR A 281 -11.33 5.51 -7.05
N PRO A 282 -12.38 5.50 -7.88
CA PRO A 282 -12.61 6.57 -8.84
C PRO A 282 -12.64 7.97 -8.19
N GLU A 283 -13.17 8.08 -6.98
CA GLU A 283 -13.29 9.34 -6.23
C GLU A 283 -11.97 9.83 -5.64
N THR A 284 -10.99 8.95 -5.42
CA THR A 284 -9.68 9.33 -4.88
C THR A 284 -8.63 9.55 -5.97
N LYS A 285 -8.93 9.23 -7.23
CA LYS A 285 -8.02 9.43 -8.35
C LYS A 285 -7.75 10.92 -8.60
N GLY A 286 -6.47 11.30 -8.60
CA GLY A 286 -6.06 12.70 -8.78
C GLY A 286 -6.59 13.64 -7.69
N LEU A 287 -6.94 13.12 -6.50
CA LEU A 287 -7.42 13.92 -5.39
C LEU A 287 -6.38 14.95 -4.95
N ILE A 288 -5.10 14.56 -4.97
CA ILE A 288 -3.98 15.44 -4.62
C ILE A 288 -3.47 16.09 -5.90
N ASN A 289 -4.23 17.07 -6.38
CA ASN A 289 -3.97 17.85 -7.58
C ASN A 289 -3.48 19.27 -7.26
N GLU A 290 -3.31 20.09 -8.31
CA GLU A 290 -2.93 21.51 -8.18
C GLU A 290 -3.84 22.28 -7.22
N LYS A 291 -5.17 22.08 -7.32
CA LYS A 291 -6.14 22.77 -6.46
C LYS A 291 -5.89 22.43 -4.99
N PHE A 292 -5.72 21.15 -4.66
CA PHE A 292 -5.41 20.72 -3.29
C PHE A 292 -4.07 21.29 -2.80
N LEU A 293 -3.01 21.16 -3.61
CA LEU A 293 -1.65 21.54 -3.24
C LEU A 293 -1.46 23.05 -3.14
N SER A 294 -2.21 23.85 -3.92
CA SER A 294 -2.16 25.32 -3.86
C SER A 294 -2.64 25.91 -2.51
N HIS A 295 -3.45 25.16 -1.75
CA HIS A 295 -3.92 25.55 -0.42
C HIS A 295 -3.02 25.04 0.71
N CYS A 296 -2.07 24.16 0.40
CA CYS A 296 -1.13 23.62 1.36
C CYS A 296 -0.06 24.65 1.72
N LYS A 297 0.77 24.30 2.70
CA LYS A 297 1.89 25.14 3.13
C LYS A 297 2.89 25.34 1.98
N GLU A 298 3.14 26.60 1.61
CA GLU A 298 3.89 26.98 0.41
C GLU A 298 5.36 26.53 0.39
N HIS A 299 5.98 26.47 1.55
CA HIS A 299 7.35 26.01 1.73
C HIS A 299 7.37 25.18 3.01
N ASN A 300 8.00 24.00 2.98
CA ASN A 300 8.01 23.01 4.07
C ASN A 300 6.91 21.95 4.11
N LEU A 301 6.10 21.79 3.06
CA LEU A 301 5.19 20.64 2.99
C LEU A 301 5.96 19.32 2.78
N ILE A 302 5.69 18.35 3.65
CA ILE A 302 6.05 16.93 3.47
C ILE A 302 4.81 16.18 3.01
N LEU A 303 4.87 15.57 1.83
CA LEU A 303 3.79 14.75 1.29
C LEU A 303 4.22 13.28 1.32
N VAL A 304 3.43 12.42 1.96
CA VAL A 304 3.69 10.98 2.05
C VAL A 304 2.53 10.22 1.43
N ASN A 305 2.77 9.36 0.43
CA ASN A 305 1.75 8.50 -0.15
C ASN A 305 2.06 7.00 0.04
N LEU A 306 1.15 6.33 0.76
CA LEU A 306 1.16 4.88 1.02
C LEU A 306 -0.14 4.21 0.55
N GLY A 307 -1.06 4.97 -0.06
CA GLY A 307 -2.35 4.47 -0.53
C GLY A 307 -2.23 3.83 -1.91
N ARG A 308 -2.49 4.61 -2.95
CA ARG A 308 -2.27 4.24 -4.35
C ARG A 308 -1.61 5.38 -5.09
N GLY A 309 -0.76 5.06 -6.05
CA GLY A 309 0.00 6.07 -6.77
C GLY A 309 -0.87 7.07 -7.54
N PHE A 310 -1.95 6.60 -8.18
CA PHE A 310 -2.88 7.43 -8.96
C PHE A 310 -3.72 8.43 -8.13
N ILE A 311 -3.60 8.42 -6.80
CA ILE A 311 -4.22 9.43 -5.93
C ILE A 311 -3.51 10.78 -6.09
N LEU A 312 -2.21 10.73 -6.41
CA LEU A 312 -1.43 11.91 -6.75
C LEU A 312 -1.63 12.26 -8.22
N ASP A 313 -1.92 13.52 -8.49
CA ASP A 313 -1.76 14.07 -9.83
C ASP A 313 -0.29 14.49 -10.00
N MET A 314 0.44 13.72 -10.81
CA MET A 314 1.87 13.94 -10.99
C MET A 314 2.20 15.19 -11.79
N GLU A 315 1.27 15.74 -12.59
CA GLU A 315 1.58 16.89 -13.46
C GLU A 315 2.06 18.09 -12.65
N TYR A 316 1.27 18.51 -11.66
CA TYR A 316 1.65 19.63 -10.79
C TYR A 316 2.76 19.27 -9.80
N ILE A 317 2.80 18.03 -9.31
CA ILE A 317 3.87 17.57 -8.41
C ILE A 317 5.23 17.65 -9.12
N ASP A 318 5.29 17.27 -10.39
CA ASP A 318 6.50 17.34 -11.19
C ASP A 318 6.98 18.79 -11.36
N GLU A 319 6.06 19.74 -11.52
CA GLU A 319 6.39 21.15 -11.52
C GLU A 319 6.96 21.61 -10.17
N LEU A 320 6.35 21.20 -9.06
CA LEU A 320 6.84 21.52 -7.72
C LEU A 320 8.23 20.91 -7.45
N LEU A 321 8.51 19.71 -7.97
CA LEU A 321 9.81 19.07 -7.87
C LEU A 321 10.86 19.83 -8.70
N LYS A 322 10.56 20.11 -9.98
CA LYS A 322 11.45 20.87 -10.90
C LYS A 322 11.77 22.26 -10.37
N GLN A 323 10.78 22.94 -9.78
CA GLN A 323 10.93 24.28 -9.21
C GLN A 323 11.48 24.25 -7.78
N ASN A 324 11.69 23.07 -7.19
CA ASN A 324 12.12 22.89 -5.81
C ASN A 324 11.22 23.67 -4.83
N LYS A 325 9.90 23.53 -4.98
CA LYS A 325 8.85 24.15 -4.16
C LYS A 325 8.24 23.21 -3.10
N ILE A 326 8.45 21.90 -3.25
CA ILE A 326 8.05 20.92 -2.23
C ILE A 326 9.25 20.56 -1.35
N ARG A 327 9.06 20.57 -0.03
CA ARG A 327 10.13 20.19 0.89
C ARG A 327 10.46 18.73 0.76
N HIS A 328 9.45 17.87 0.77
CA HIS A 328 9.67 16.45 0.57
C HIS A 328 8.47 15.74 0.00
N LEU A 329 8.71 14.85 -0.96
CA LEU A 329 7.77 13.88 -1.45
C LEU A 329 8.28 12.48 -1.11
N ALA A 330 7.54 11.74 -0.31
CA ALA A 330 7.81 10.36 0.03
C ALA A 330 6.71 9.47 -0.57
N VAL A 331 7.08 8.52 -1.43
CA VAL A 331 6.11 7.63 -2.07
C VAL A 331 6.57 6.18 -2.02
N ASP A 332 5.67 5.31 -1.58
CA ASP A 332 5.86 3.86 -1.66
C ASP A 332 5.08 3.25 -2.85
N VAL A 333 4.22 4.06 -3.47
CA VAL A 333 3.31 3.66 -4.55
C VAL A 333 3.35 4.66 -5.70
N PHE A 334 3.19 4.19 -6.95
CA PHE A 334 3.37 4.97 -8.18
C PHE A 334 2.19 4.84 -9.15
N PRO A 335 1.81 5.90 -9.89
CA PRO A 335 0.67 5.84 -10.82
C PRO A 335 0.81 4.78 -11.92
N LYS A 336 2.05 4.50 -12.34
CA LYS A 336 2.38 3.55 -13.42
C LYS A 336 3.18 2.35 -12.91
N GLU A 337 2.86 1.86 -11.69
CA GLU A 337 3.51 0.66 -11.14
C GLU A 337 3.52 -0.50 -12.15
N PRO A 338 4.64 -1.23 -12.29
CA PRO A 338 5.87 -1.17 -11.49
C PRO A 338 6.91 -0.11 -11.95
N ILE A 339 6.55 0.75 -12.91
CA ILE A 339 7.46 1.76 -13.48
C ILE A 339 7.42 3.05 -12.63
N VAL A 340 8.60 3.56 -12.31
CA VAL A 340 8.79 4.82 -11.57
C VAL A 340 9.19 5.94 -12.54
N ASP A 341 8.64 7.13 -12.34
CA ASP A 341 8.97 8.32 -13.14
C ASP A 341 10.45 8.75 -12.99
N ASP A 342 11.06 9.19 -14.09
CA ASP A 342 12.45 9.62 -14.10
C ASP A 342 12.70 10.84 -13.23
N LEU A 343 11.77 11.79 -13.17
CA LEU A 343 11.91 12.96 -12.32
C LEU A 343 11.94 12.58 -10.84
N LEU A 344 11.11 11.62 -10.42
CA LEU A 344 11.13 11.10 -9.06
C LEU A 344 12.48 10.44 -8.71
N ARG A 345 13.05 9.69 -9.67
CA ARG A 345 14.36 9.04 -9.55
C ARG A 345 15.49 10.07 -9.46
N GLU A 346 15.42 11.15 -10.23
CA GLU A 346 16.46 12.18 -10.29
C GLU A 346 16.42 13.15 -9.11
N SER A 347 15.24 13.40 -8.53
CA SER A 347 14.99 14.42 -7.48
C SER A 347 15.37 14.00 -6.05
N HIS A 348 16.46 13.25 -5.90
CA HIS A 348 16.88 12.60 -4.66
C HIS A 348 17.16 13.52 -3.44
N HIS A 349 17.22 14.85 -3.60
CA HIS A 349 17.33 15.80 -2.48
C HIS A 349 15.98 16.11 -1.82
N ASN A 350 14.89 15.99 -2.57
CA ASN A 350 13.54 16.24 -2.09
C ASN A 350 12.57 15.06 -2.29
N THR A 351 13.01 13.91 -2.81
CA THR A 351 12.21 12.69 -2.86
C THR A 351 12.75 11.55 -1.99
N THR A 352 11.87 10.66 -1.55
CA THR A 352 12.23 9.33 -1.05
C THR A 352 11.22 8.35 -1.62
N ILE A 353 11.73 7.34 -2.30
CA ILE A 353 10.91 6.36 -3.02
C ILE A 353 11.23 4.95 -2.51
N THR A 354 10.21 4.13 -2.33
CA THR A 354 10.35 2.73 -1.94
C THR A 354 9.50 1.85 -2.85
N PRO A 355 9.93 0.62 -3.16
CA PRO A 355 9.25 -0.26 -4.11
C PRO A 355 8.08 -1.00 -3.46
N HIS A 356 7.04 -0.29 -3.03
CA HIS A 356 5.82 -0.87 -2.46
C HIS A 356 6.09 -1.79 -1.25
N LEU A 357 6.84 -1.28 -0.27
CA LEU A 357 7.31 -2.01 0.91
C LEU A 357 6.38 -1.92 2.12
N GLY A 358 5.30 -1.13 2.06
CA GLY A 358 4.44 -0.80 3.20
C GLY A 358 4.12 -1.97 4.13
N SER A 359 3.71 -3.11 3.58
CA SER A 359 3.42 -4.33 4.34
C SER A 359 4.35 -5.50 4.00
N ALA A 360 5.51 -5.24 3.39
CA ALA A 360 6.40 -6.26 2.85
C ALA A 360 7.31 -6.87 3.93
N THR A 361 6.73 -7.30 5.05
CA THR A 361 7.42 -8.03 6.11
C THR A 361 7.17 -9.53 5.99
N ARG A 362 8.08 -10.32 6.58
CA ARG A 362 7.95 -11.78 6.60
C ARG A 362 6.68 -12.21 7.34
N GLN A 363 6.35 -11.53 8.44
CA GLN A 363 5.17 -11.80 9.27
C GLN A 363 3.89 -11.59 8.48
N VAL A 364 3.74 -10.43 7.82
CA VAL A 364 2.58 -10.17 6.95
C VAL A 364 2.50 -11.19 5.83
N PHE A 365 3.63 -11.49 5.17
CA PHE A 365 3.67 -12.48 4.09
C PHE A 365 3.14 -13.84 4.59
N GLU A 366 3.72 -14.39 5.66
CA GLU A 366 3.32 -15.69 6.21
C GLU A 366 1.84 -15.72 6.58
N GLN A 367 1.35 -14.71 7.33
CA GLN A 367 -0.07 -14.64 7.71
C GLN A 367 -1.01 -14.53 6.52
N SER A 368 -0.64 -13.73 5.51
CA SER A 368 -1.49 -13.51 4.35
C SER A 368 -1.59 -14.75 3.46
N CYS A 369 -0.50 -15.50 3.30
CA CYS A 369 -0.48 -16.76 2.59
C CYS A 369 -1.35 -17.81 3.27
N GLU A 370 -1.21 -17.97 4.59
CA GLU A 370 -2.00 -18.93 5.36
C GLU A 370 -3.49 -18.56 5.31
N LEU A 371 -3.84 -17.28 5.49
CA LEU A 371 -5.24 -16.84 5.44
C LEU A 371 -5.85 -17.09 4.06
N ALA A 372 -5.12 -16.79 2.99
CA ALA A 372 -5.63 -17.00 1.64
C ALA A 372 -5.92 -18.48 1.36
N LEU A 373 -5.03 -19.38 1.81
CA LEU A 373 -5.24 -20.81 1.67
C LEU A 373 -6.39 -21.31 2.55
N THR A 374 -6.49 -20.85 3.81
CA THR A 374 -7.61 -21.17 4.71
C THR A 374 -8.95 -20.77 4.09
N ASN A 375 -9.06 -19.56 3.54
CA ASN A 375 -10.30 -19.07 2.91
C ASN A 375 -10.72 -19.94 1.73
N ILE A 376 -9.75 -20.33 0.87
CA ILE A 376 -10.01 -21.23 -0.26
C ILE A 376 -10.54 -22.57 0.23
N ILE A 377 -9.89 -23.17 1.23
CA ILE A 377 -10.30 -24.47 1.79
C ILE A 377 -11.70 -24.40 2.38
N LYS A 378 -12.00 -23.38 3.19
CA LYS A 378 -13.33 -23.17 3.78
C LYS A 378 -14.39 -23.05 2.70
N CYS A 379 -14.15 -22.20 1.70
CA CYS A 379 -15.07 -22.01 0.57
C CYS A 379 -15.32 -23.33 -0.20
N ILE A 380 -14.28 -24.09 -0.51
CA ILE A 380 -14.43 -25.36 -1.24
C ILE A 380 -15.26 -26.37 -0.44
N ASN A 381 -15.07 -26.41 0.89
CA ASN A 381 -15.83 -27.26 1.81
C ASN A 381 -17.27 -26.78 2.08
N GLY A 382 -17.64 -25.57 1.65
CA GLY A 382 -18.93 -24.97 1.96
C GLY A 382 -19.02 -24.38 3.38
N GLU A 383 -17.88 -24.07 3.98
CA GLU A 383 -17.77 -23.34 5.25
C GLU A 383 -17.70 -21.83 4.98
N GLU A 384 -18.32 -21.04 5.85
CA GLU A 384 -18.32 -19.57 5.73
C GLU A 384 -17.00 -19.00 6.28
N ALA A 385 -16.23 -18.31 5.43
CA ALA A 385 -15.07 -17.54 5.86
C ALA A 385 -15.48 -16.10 6.21
N LYS A 386 -14.90 -15.54 7.28
CA LYS A 386 -15.25 -14.21 7.80
C LYS A 386 -14.73 -13.07 6.91
N ASN A 387 -13.75 -13.34 6.06
CA ASN A 387 -12.96 -12.32 5.35
C ASN A 387 -13.25 -12.25 3.83
N HIS A 388 -14.50 -12.06 3.42
CA HIS A 388 -14.85 -11.88 2.02
C HIS A 388 -14.97 -10.39 1.66
N CYS A 389 -14.44 -9.99 0.50
CA CYS A 389 -14.48 -8.59 0.07
C CYS A 389 -15.80 -8.21 -0.61
N ARG A 390 -16.52 -9.22 -1.12
CA ARG A 390 -17.94 -9.22 -1.52
C ARG A 390 -18.27 -10.57 -2.13
N VAL A 391 -19.42 -11.14 -1.79
CA VAL A 391 -20.45 -11.68 -2.72
C VAL A 391 -21.78 -11.48 -2.01
N LEU A 392 -22.76 -10.81 -2.62
CA LEU A 392 -24.13 -10.74 -2.10
C LEU A 392 -24.94 -11.96 -2.53
#